data_AF-A0A7J4NLL9-F1
#
_entry.id   AF-A0A7J4NLL9-F1
#
_cell.length_a   1.000
_cell.length_b   1.000
_cell.length_c   1.000
_cell.angle_alpha   90.00
_cell.angle_beta   90.00
_cell.angle_gamma   90.00
#
_symmetry.space_group_name_H-M   'P 1'
#
loop_
_entity.id
_entity.type
_entity.pdbx_description
1 polymer ?
#
loop_
_entity_poly.entity_id
_entity_poly.type
_entity_poly.pdbx_seq_one_letter_code
_entity_poly.pdbx_strand_id
1 'polypeptide(L)'
;SGPNPSYLNLDGVPFYETDGTIFPGLIDMHNHYHYNYLPLWDYTPENGQFYTNRYQWKDNPTYKSQVSWPKVFMLQGNMWGLADEAVKYAEVKSIVGGTTSIQGGPSSSGDAWDSILARNIEHYNFGDDDVKTCAVCDAAYDPEYDGSHIIEDAESGELDGWFVHVAEGVDGSSLNEFQILKDQGLLLRETVLIHGVPLREAQFADMAAADATLVWSPMSNMLLYGDTARPDLAKDAGVRITLAPDWAPSGAKSPLHELKMADWWNQNKMDGKFSDYELAQMVTSNAADAMHWNTHVGRIQDGLSADLLVVDNIAEDPYRTLIEAIDPDVRLSIVGGLPVFGDVDLMQAMNGNDYELINGSGFQKAVDITYNSVEDGSQSFSFLESELTKAMRFDRQEMFDDWGHESYTWSEFNDWLDQSHSSLGAVPLDPVFTYGDDRYFDVLNRSQTFNSKGTIDLYSRYYDVAFDANGNRSETFTPPDDDPVQPPDDDDDEPVVESECTQDDTKNVECNTCYCSDEVWVCTEMDCGGSQNSEDDGLASSLLDPSSPVYWVMVFVALLVVFGSGVAVWMVLRPSS
;
A
#
# COMPACT_ATOMS: atom_id res chain seq x y z
N SER A 1 -24.55 -13.70 -13.13
CA SER A 1 -24.70 -12.25 -12.96
C SER A 1 -25.91 -11.97 -12.06
N GLY A 2 -25.66 -11.58 -10.81
CA GLY A 2 -26.72 -11.28 -9.84
C GLY A 2 -27.60 -10.09 -10.25
N PRO A 3 -28.76 -9.89 -9.60
CA PRO A 3 -29.63 -8.76 -9.88
C PRO A 3 -28.94 -7.43 -9.52
N ASN A 4 -29.04 -6.44 -10.41
CA ASN A 4 -28.54 -5.09 -10.15
C ASN A 4 -29.20 -4.52 -8.87
N PRO A 5 -28.44 -3.85 -7.99
CA PRO A 5 -29.02 -3.20 -6.82
C PRO A 5 -30.08 -2.19 -7.25
N SER A 6 -31.30 -2.30 -6.70
CA SER A 6 -32.46 -1.51 -7.15
C SER A 6 -32.32 0.00 -6.90
N TYR A 7 -31.32 0.43 -6.14
CA TYR A 7 -31.02 1.83 -5.86
C TYR A 7 -30.07 2.47 -6.89
N LEU A 8 -29.42 1.69 -7.77
CA LEU A 8 -28.51 2.20 -8.79
C LEU A 8 -29.24 2.39 -10.13
N ASN A 9 -29.24 3.62 -10.64
CA ASN A 9 -29.62 3.87 -12.04
C ASN A 9 -28.39 3.69 -12.93
N LEU A 10 -28.33 2.57 -13.65
CA LEU A 10 -27.26 2.24 -14.58
C LEU A 10 -27.56 2.70 -16.02
N ASP A 11 -28.60 3.51 -16.25
CA ASP A 11 -28.93 4.03 -17.56
C ASP A 11 -27.75 4.82 -18.16
N GLY A 12 -27.22 4.32 -19.28
CA GLY A 12 -26.09 4.94 -19.97
C GLY A 12 -24.72 4.68 -19.34
N VAL A 13 -24.63 3.87 -18.28
CA VAL A 13 -23.37 3.38 -17.74
C VAL A 13 -22.85 2.27 -18.66
N PRO A 14 -21.65 2.40 -19.24
CA PRO A 14 -21.03 1.34 -20.03
C PRO A 14 -20.84 0.08 -19.18
N PHE A 15 -21.09 -1.07 -19.79
CA PHE A 15 -20.89 -2.37 -19.16
C PHE A 15 -19.80 -3.13 -19.91
N TYR A 16 -18.82 -3.64 -19.18
CA TYR A 16 -17.66 -4.35 -19.70
C TYR A 16 -17.61 -5.73 -19.06
N GLU A 17 -17.72 -6.78 -19.87
CA GLU A 17 -17.49 -8.15 -19.42
C GLU A 17 -15.99 -8.37 -19.33
N THR A 18 -15.48 -8.58 -18.12
CA THR A 18 -14.05 -8.78 -17.89
C THR A 18 -13.66 -10.25 -17.90
N ASP A 19 -14.61 -11.19 -17.92
CA ASP A 19 -14.40 -12.65 -17.86
C ASP A 19 -13.40 -13.12 -16.76
N GLY A 20 -13.22 -12.32 -15.70
CA GLY A 20 -12.22 -12.54 -14.66
C GLY A 20 -12.78 -12.31 -13.25
N THR A 21 -12.02 -12.71 -12.24
CA THR A 21 -12.34 -12.46 -10.82
C THR A 21 -11.85 -11.07 -10.43
N ILE A 22 -12.70 -10.31 -9.72
CA ILE A 22 -12.41 -8.95 -9.24
C ILE A 22 -12.01 -9.01 -7.77
N PHE A 23 -10.87 -8.41 -7.43
CA PHE A 23 -10.34 -8.22 -6.09
C PHE A 23 -10.23 -6.74 -5.77
N PRO A 24 -10.20 -6.35 -4.48
CA PRO A 24 -9.64 -5.06 -4.10
C PRO A 24 -8.22 -4.92 -4.68
N GLY A 25 -7.85 -3.69 -5.04
CA GLY A 25 -6.47 -3.36 -5.41
C GLY A 25 -5.49 -3.78 -4.32
N LEU A 26 -4.31 -4.27 -4.72
CA LEU A 26 -3.31 -4.72 -3.77
C LEU A 26 -2.61 -3.52 -3.14
N ILE A 27 -2.31 -3.62 -1.85
CA ILE A 27 -1.66 -2.56 -1.09
C ILE A 27 -0.27 -3.03 -0.68
N ASP A 28 0.75 -2.31 -1.15
CA ASP A 28 2.15 -2.54 -0.80
C ASP A 28 2.52 -1.69 0.42
N MET A 29 2.54 -2.34 1.59
CA MET A 29 2.81 -1.73 2.88
C MET A 29 4.30 -1.52 3.16
N HIS A 30 5.19 -1.99 2.29
CA HIS A 30 6.60 -1.71 2.43
C HIS A 30 7.36 -1.79 1.12
N ASN A 31 7.79 -0.62 0.62
CA ASN A 31 8.70 -0.54 -0.51
C ASN A 31 9.87 0.45 -0.28
N HIS A 32 10.78 0.55 -1.26
CA HIS A 32 11.71 1.67 -1.48
C HIS A 32 11.74 1.98 -2.98
N TYR A 33 10.58 2.34 -3.54
CA TYR A 33 10.36 2.19 -4.99
C TYR A 33 11.22 3.08 -5.88
N HIS A 34 11.85 4.11 -5.32
CA HIS A 34 12.91 4.89 -5.96
C HIS A 34 14.22 4.09 -6.23
N TYR A 35 14.27 2.80 -5.87
CA TYR A 35 15.28 1.82 -6.28
C TYR A 35 14.75 0.80 -7.30
N ASN A 36 13.46 0.75 -7.60
CA ASN A 36 12.84 -0.42 -8.23
C ASN A 36 13.10 -0.59 -9.74
N TYR A 37 13.84 0.32 -10.36
CA TYR A 37 14.44 0.12 -11.68
C TYR A 37 15.73 -0.74 -11.62
N LEU A 38 16.25 -1.01 -10.42
CA LEU A 38 17.37 -1.93 -10.21
C LEU A 38 16.90 -3.38 -10.16
N PRO A 39 17.66 -4.33 -10.71
CA PRO A 39 17.31 -5.74 -10.66
C PRO A 39 17.71 -6.33 -9.30
N LEU A 40 17.25 -7.57 -9.03
CA LEU A 40 17.72 -8.34 -7.88
C LEU A 40 19.25 -8.30 -7.80
N TRP A 41 19.76 -7.93 -6.64
CA TRP A 41 21.19 -7.80 -6.40
C TRP A 41 21.83 -9.18 -6.33
N ASP A 42 22.59 -9.51 -7.37
CA ASP A 42 23.34 -10.77 -7.48
C ASP A 42 24.64 -10.65 -6.67
N TYR A 43 24.51 -10.83 -5.36
CA TYR A 43 25.66 -10.86 -4.46
C TYR A 43 25.94 -12.28 -3.99
N THR A 44 27.22 -12.57 -3.74
CA THR A 44 27.65 -13.78 -3.06
C THR A 44 28.18 -13.37 -1.68
N PRO A 45 27.69 -13.97 -0.57
CA PRO A 45 28.20 -13.66 0.75
C PRO A 45 29.69 -13.98 0.85
N GLU A 46 30.48 -13.05 1.41
CA GLU A 46 31.90 -13.27 1.62
C GLU A 46 32.13 -14.42 2.60
N ASN A 47 33.05 -15.34 2.26
CA ASN A 47 33.41 -16.49 3.10
C ASN A 47 32.25 -17.45 3.44
N GLY A 48 31.13 -17.37 2.73
CA GLY A 48 29.94 -18.22 2.95
C GLY A 48 29.17 -17.89 4.22
N GLN A 49 29.38 -16.72 4.82
CA GLN A 49 28.59 -16.24 5.97
C GLN A 49 27.48 -15.32 5.49
N PHE A 50 26.24 -15.63 5.87
CA PHE A 50 25.09 -14.78 5.58
C PHE A 50 25.15 -13.50 6.41
N TYR A 51 24.52 -12.43 5.91
CA TYR A 51 24.36 -11.25 6.73
C TYR A 51 23.43 -11.56 7.90
N THR A 52 23.74 -11.03 9.07
CA THR A 52 22.91 -11.21 10.26
C THR A 52 21.98 -10.04 10.50
N ASN A 53 22.25 -8.88 9.90
CA ASN A 53 21.42 -7.69 10.02
C ASN A 53 21.69 -6.68 8.89
N ARG A 54 20.84 -5.65 8.82
CA ARG A 54 20.88 -4.63 7.76
C ARG A 54 22.12 -3.76 7.67
N TYR A 55 22.93 -3.73 8.73
CA TYR A 55 24.12 -2.89 8.80
C TYR A 55 25.33 -3.49 8.09
N GLN A 56 25.25 -4.76 7.65
CA GLN A 56 26.38 -5.49 7.08
C GLN A 56 26.43 -5.45 5.55
N TRP A 57 25.28 -5.57 4.87
CA TRP A 57 25.28 -5.72 3.41
C TRP A 57 25.74 -4.46 2.67
N LYS A 58 25.63 -3.29 3.30
CA LYS A 58 26.14 -2.00 2.76
C LYS A 58 27.66 -1.99 2.59
N ASP A 59 28.38 -2.83 3.33
CA ASP A 59 29.84 -2.96 3.26
C ASP A 59 30.31 -3.95 2.19
N ASN A 60 29.39 -4.65 1.52
CA ASN A 60 29.76 -5.56 0.44
C ASN A 60 30.47 -4.81 -0.71
N PRO A 61 31.57 -5.35 -1.27
CA PRO A 61 32.33 -4.68 -2.32
C PRO A 61 31.52 -4.29 -3.57
N THR A 62 30.47 -5.04 -3.90
CA THR A 62 29.63 -4.76 -5.09
C THR A 62 28.43 -3.88 -4.78
N TYR A 63 28.06 -3.70 -3.50
CA TYR A 63 26.88 -2.90 -3.12
C TYR A 63 26.96 -1.47 -3.65
N LYS A 64 28.16 -0.86 -3.59
CA LYS A 64 28.36 0.48 -4.13
C LYS A 64 28.10 0.55 -5.63
N SER A 65 28.71 -0.33 -6.43
CA SER A 65 28.62 -0.25 -7.89
C SER A 65 27.32 -0.78 -8.48
N GLN A 66 26.59 -1.62 -7.75
CA GLN A 66 25.36 -2.27 -8.25
C GLN A 66 24.08 -1.70 -7.64
N VAL A 67 24.16 -0.97 -6.52
CA VAL A 67 22.98 -0.43 -5.84
C VAL A 67 23.15 1.05 -5.52
N SER A 68 24.17 1.41 -4.73
CA SER A 68 24.28 2.79 -4.21
C SER A 68 24.61 3.82 -5.29
N TRP A 69 25.62 3.58 -6.13
CA TRP A 69 26.01 4.51 -7.19
C TRP A 69 24.97 4.58 -8.30
N PRO A 70 24.38 3.46 -8.76
CA PRO A 70 23.25 3.53 -9.68
C PRO A 70 22.14 4.45 -9.19
N LYS A 71 21.74 4.34 -7.92
CA LYS A 71 20.79 5.28 -7.32
C LYS A 71 21.26 6.72 -7.38
N VAL A 72 22.47 6.98 -6.90
CA VAL A 72 23.01 8.35 -6.82
C VAL A 72 23.08 8.99 -8.20
N PHE A 73 23.61 8.29 -9.19
CA PHE A 73 23.77 8.81 -10.55
C PHE A 73 22.43 9.00 -11.25
N MET A 74 21.47 8.08 -11.05
CA MET A 74 20.14 8.17 -11.64
C MET A 74 19.38 9.39 -11.11
N LEU A 75 19.29 9.54 -9.79
CA LEU A 75 18.34 10.47 -9.18
C LEU A 75 18.88 11.89 -8.95
N GLN A 76 20.22 12.08 -8.85
CA GLN A 76 20.76 13.40 -8.55
C GLN A 76 20.70 14.33 -9.77
N GLY A 77 20.14 15.53 -9.59
CA GLY A 77 19.94 16.51 -10.66
C GLY A 77 21.21 17.10 -11.29
N ASN A 78 22.38 16.92 -10.66
CA ASN A 78 23.68 17.27 -11.27
C ASN A 78 24.37 16.07 -11.94
N MET A 79 23.67 14.95 -12.06
CA MET A 79 24.05 13.76 -12.82
C MET A 79 22.95 13.50 -13.86
N TRP A 80 22.28 12.35 -13.87
CA TRP A 80 21.18 12.12 -14.83
C TRP A 80 19.89 12.88 -14.48
N GLY A 81 19.61 13.10 -13.19
CA GLY A 81 18.43 13.84 -12.75
C GLY A 81 17.08 13.20 -13.10
N LEU A 82 17.04 11.87 -13.24
CA LEU A 82 15.87 11.09 -13.67
C LEU A 82 15.03 10.60 -12.49
N ALA A 83 14.81 11.45 -11.49
CA ALA A 83 14.11 11.04 -10.27
C ALA A 83 12.64 10.70 -10.53
N ASP A 84 11.94 11.54 -11.30
CA ASP A 84 10.53 11.38 -11.61
C ASP A 84 10.31 10.19 -12.55
N GLU A 85 11.17 10.04 -13.56
CA GLU A 85 11.12 8.89 -14.48
C GLU A 85 11.38 7.57 -13.76
N ALA A 86 12.34 7.53 -12.83
CA ALA A 86 12.64 6.36 -12.04
C ALA A 86 11.47 5.96 -11.12
N VAL A 87 10.79 6.94 -10.52
CA VAL A 87 9.61 6.70 -9.69
C VAL A 87 8.44 6.22 -10.54
N LYS A 88 8.10 6.90 -11.65
CA LYS A 88 7.01 6.48 -12.55
C LYS A 88 7.24 5.06 -13.09
N TYR A 89 8.48 4.72 -13.44
CA TYR A 89 8.82 3.36 -13.85
C TYR A 89 8.54 2.33 -12.75
N ALA A 90 8.87 2.66 -11.50
CA ALA A 90 8.63 1.81 -10.35
C ALA A 90 7.14 1.66 -9.99
N GLU A 91 6.35 2.72 -10.17
CA GLU A 91 4.89 2.65 -10.06
C GLU A 91 4.30 1.76 -11.14
N VAL A 92 4.74 1.88 -12.40
CA VAL A 92 4.34 0.97 -13.49
C VAL A 92 4.63 -0.48 -13.10
N LYS A 93 5.83 -0.76 -12.61
CA LYS A 93 6.22 -2.09 -12.13
C LYS A 93 5.35 -2.62 -10.98
N SER A 94 4.70 -1.74 -10.23
CA SER A 94 3.79 -2.11 -9.14
C SER A 94 2.36 -2.34 -9.65
N ILE A 95 1.82 -1.44 -10.49
CA ILE A 95 0.45 -1.54 -11.03
C ILE A 95 0.28 -2.71 -12.02
N VAL A 96 1.36 -3.15 -12.69
CA VAL A 96 1.31 -4.35 -13.55
C VAL A 96 0.99 -5.62 -12.75
N GLY A 97 1.28 -5.61 -11.44
CA GLY A 97 0.90 -6.64 -10.49
C GLY A 97 -0.41 -6.36 -9.75
N GLY A 98 -1.18 -5.34 -10.13
CA GLY A 98 -2.44 -4.99 -9.46
C GLY A 98 -2.30 -4.16 -8.18
N THR A 99 -1.12 -3.59 -7.93
CA THR A 99 -0.89 -2.71 -6.77
C THR A 99 -1.54 -1.36 -7.03
N THR A 100 -2.38 -0.87 -6.11
CA THR A 100 -3.07 0.42 -6.23
C THR A 100 -2.61 1.43 -5.18
N SER A 101 -1.89 0.99 -4.14
CA SER A 101 -1.29 1.85 -3.13
C SER A 101 0.08 1.30 -2.73
N ILE A 102 1.06 2.18 -2.56
CA ILE A 102 2.45 1.82 -2.30
C ILE A 102 3.10 2.75 -1.26
N GLN A 103 3.78 2.16 -0.30
CA GLN A 103 4.64 2.85 0.68
C GLN A 103 6.09 2.81 0.21
N GLY A 104 6.91 3.79 0.58
CA GLY A 104 8.35 3.79 0.34
C GLY A 104 8.85 4.90 -0.58
N GLY A 105 8.06 5.96 -0.71
CA GLY A 105 8.33 7.05 -1.62
C GLY A 105 9.47 7.95 -1.19
N PRO A 106 10.05 8.72 -2.14
CA PRO A 106 10.85 9.88 -1.78
C PRO A 106 10.08 10.79 -0.81
N SER A 107 10.76 11.31 0.23
CA SER A 107 10.13 12.19 1.23
C SER A 107 9.79 13.58 0.71
N SER A 108 10.28 13.94 -0.48
CA SER A 108 9.89 15.17 -1.17
C SER A 108 8.67 14.86 -2.04
N SER A 109 7.55 15.51 -1.74
CA SER A 109 6.39 15.54 -2.63
C SER A 109 6.80 16.13 -3.98
N GLY A 110 6.52 15.40 -5.07
CA GLY A 110 6.69 15.88 -6.42
C GLY A 110 5.34 15.87 -7.11
N ASP A 111 4.88 17.05 -7.55
CA ASP A 111 3.66 17.17 -8.38
C ASP A 111 3.70 16.19 -9.56
N ALA A 112 4.89 15.76 -10.00
CA ALA A 112 5.09 14.86 -11.12
C ALA A 112 4.65 13.39 -10.92
N TRP A 113 4.46 12.90 -9.69
CA TRP A 113 4.17 11.47 -9.44
C TRP A 113 3.31 11.17 -8.20
N ASP A 114 2.98 12.16 -7.36
CA ASP A 114 2.32 11.92 -6.05
C ASP A 114 0.91 11.25 -6.11
N SER A 115 0.24 11.22 -7.27
CA SER A 115 -1.16 10.75 -7.36
C SER A 115 -1.58 10.15 -8.71
N ILE A 116 -0.63 9.81 -9.58
CA ILE A 116 -0.94 9.48 -10.97
C ILE A 116 -1.23 7.99 -11.17
N LEU A 117 -0.37 7.11 -10.66
CA LEU A 117 -0.41 5.68 -10.96
C LEU A 117 -0.87 4.89 -9.75
N ALA A 118 0.00 4.72 -8.76
CA ALA A 118 -0.39 4.15 -7.47
C ALA A 118 -0.54 5.29 -6.45
N ARG A 119 -1.41 5.10 -5.46
CA ARG A 119 -1.46 6.04 -4.32
C ARG A 119 -0.16 5.92 -3.54
N ASN A 120 0.57 7.02 -3.38
CA ASN A 120 1.64 7.04 -2.39
C ASN A 120 1.01 7.11 -0.99
N ILE A 121 1.24 6.09 -0.18
CA ILE A 121 0.71 5.97 1.19
C ILE A 121 1.18 7.10 2.10
N GLU A 122 2.36 7.65 1.87
CA GLU A 122 3.00 8.69 2.72
C GLU A 122 2.61 10.12 2.34
N HIS A 123 1.66 10.27 1.42
CA HIS A 123 1.19 11.56 0.94
C HIS A 123 -0.31 11.71 1.16
N TYR A 124 -0.80 12.92 0.84
CA TYR A 124 -2.19 13.29 1.00
C TYR A 124 -3.14 12.33 0.27
N ASN A 125 -3.95 11.60 1.04
CA ASN A 125 -4.98 10.69 0.54
C ASN A 125 -6.25 10.87 1.36
N PHE A 126 -7.40 10.73 0.69
CA PHE A 126 -8.73 10.72 1.32
C PHE A 126 -9.12 11.94 2.19
N GLY A 127 -8.32 12.99 2.22
CA GLY A 127 -8.59 14.19 3.02
C GLY A 127 -7.44 14.60 3.94
N ASP A 128 -6.49 13.69 4.17
CA ASP A 128 -5.51 13.79 5.27
C ASP A 128 -4.11 13.31 4.83
N ASP A 129 -3.08 13.60 5.63
CA ASP A 129 -1.66 13.23 5.40
C ASP A 129 -1.01 12.76 6.71
N ASP A 130 -1.66 11.78 7.34
CA ASP A 130 -1.47 11.38 8.72
C ASP A 130 -0.60 10.11 8.85
N VAL A 131 0.21 9.81 7.83
CA VAL A 131 1.18 8.72 7.84
C VAL A 131 2.58 9.25 8.16
N LYS A 132 3.27 8.59 9.07
CA LYS A 132 4.68 8.85 9.41
C LYS A 132 5.53 7.64 9.06
N THR A 133 6.71 7.88 8.48
CA THR A 133 7.63 6.82 8.08
C THR A 133 9.04 7.05 8.62
N CYS A 134 9.66 5.98 9.10
CA CYS A 134 11.05 5.91 9.51
C CYS A 134 11.73 4.70 8.84
N ALA A 135 12.22 4.90 7.62
CA ALA A 135 12.99 3.89 6.89
C ALA A 135 14.44 3.77 7.41
N VAL A 136 15.07 4.93 7.65
CA VAL A 136 16.45 5.07 8.13
C VAL A 136 16.48 6.18 9.18
N CYS A 137 15.82 5.97 10.31
CA CYS A 137 15.89 6.89 11.45
C CYS A 137 16.30 6.16 12.74
N ASP A 138 16.56 6.95 13.77
CA ASP A 138 17.14 6.51 15.03
C ASP A 138 16.10 5.93 16.02
N ALA A 139 14.80 5.94 15.69
CA ALA A 139 13.70 5.54 16.59
C ALA A 139 13.78 4.10 17.14
N ALA A 140 14.46 3.19 16.45
CA ALA A 140 14.65 1.82 16.92
C ALA A 140 16.12 1.51 17.26
N TYR A 141 16.98 2.52 17.26
CA TYR A 141 18.44 2.35 17.35
C TYR A 141 19.10 3.25 18.40
N ASP A 142 18.69 4.52 18.50
CA ASP A 142 19.18 5.47 19.49
C ASP A 142 18.17 5.58 20.66
N PRO A 143 18.53 5.15 21.88
CA PRO A 143 17.70 5.32 23.06
C PRO A 143 17.34 6.79 23.37
N GLU A 144 18.10 7.76 22.85
CA GLU A 144 17.87 9.19 23.04
C GLU A 144 16.96 9.83 21.95
N TYR A 145 16.45 9.05 21.00
CA TYR A 145 15.52 9.54 19.98
C TYR A 145 14.27 10.18 20.62
N ASP A 146 13.93 11.39 20.14
CA ASP A 146 12.73 12.12 20.58
C ASP A 146 11.54 11.80 19.67
N GLY A 147 10.76 10.81 20.08
CA GLY A 147 9.52 10.39 19.41
C GLY A 147 8.26 11.13 19.88
N SER A 148 8.39 12.23 20.64
CA SER A 148 7.23 12.94 21.22
C SER A 148 6.18 13.35 20.18
N HIS A 149 6.62 13.85 19.01
CA HIS A 149 5.72 14.21 17.91
C HIS A 149 4.83 13.05 17.43
N ILE A 150 5.35 11.81 17.36
CA ILE A 150 4.58 10.63 16.94
C ILE A 150 3.54 10.28 18.02
N ILE A 151 3.93 10.39 19.29
CA ILE A 151 3.04 10.13 20.43
C ILE A 151 1.93 11.19 20.48
N GLU A 152 2.28 12.47 20.25
CA GLU A 152 1.31 13.57 20.20
C GLU A 152 0.28 13.37 19.07
N ASP A 153 0.73 13.02 17.86
CA ASP A 153 -0.16 12.74 16.72
C ASP A 153 -1.08 11.53 17.00
N ALA A 154 -0.55 10.47 17.63
CA ALA A 154 -1.35 9.32 18.03
C ALA A 154 -2.39 9.66 19.12
N GLU A 155 -2.02 10.49 20.10
CA GLU A 155 -2.92 10.94 21.17
C GLU A 155 -4.00 11.92 20.66
N SER A 156 -3.71 12.72 19.62
CA SER A 156 -4.69 13.62 18.98
C SER A 156 -5.63 12.90 18.01
N GLY A 157 -5.24 11.71 17.53
CA GLY A 157 -5.97 10.96 16.50
C GLY A 157 -5.65 11.44 15.08
N GLU A 158 -4.50 12.10 14.90
CA GLU A 158 -3.95 12.61 13.62
C GLU A 158 -2.81 11.69 13.12
N LEU A 159 -2.83 10.42 13.51
CA LEU A 159 -1.89 9.39 13.06
C LEU A 159 -2.68 8.20 12.55
N ASP A 160 -2.58 7.94 11.25
CA ASP A 160 -3.17 6.78 10.58
C ASP A 160 -2.19 5.61 10.52
N GLY A 161 -0.88 5.89 10.46
CA GLY A 161 0.15 4.86 10.43
C GLY A 161 1.53 5.36 10.79
N TRP A 162 2.26 4.57 11.57
CA TRP A 162 3.67 4.76 11.92
C TRP A 162 4.50 3.59 11.35
N PHE A 163 5.06 3.79 10.16
CA PHE A 163 5.88 2.80 9.47
C PHE A 163 7.31 2.86 9.98
N VAL A 164 7.80 1.76 10.53
CA VAL A 164 9.14 1.73 11.12
C VAL A 164 9.87 0.41 10.86
N HIS A 165 11.08 0.50 10.34
CA HIS A 165 12.00 -0.65 10.21
C HIS A 165 12.50 -1.06 11.59
N VAL A 166 12.12 -2.26 12.02
CA VAL A 166 12.52 -2.78 13.32
C VAL A 166 12.86 -4.25 13.21
N ALA A 167 13.98 -4.61 13.80
CA ALA A 167 14.45 -5.98 13.86
C ALA A 167 14.67 -6.58 12.46
N GLU A 168 15.33 -5.80 11.60
CA GLU A 168 15.73 -6.22 10.26
C GLU A 168 17.06 -7.01 10.32
N GLY A 169 16.94 -8.27 10.75
CA GLY A 169 18.05 -9.18 10.91
C GLY A 169 17.71 -10.39 11.79
N VAL A 170 18.62 -11.36 11.85
CA VAL A 170 18.45 -12.61 12.59
C VAL A 170 19.15 -12.61 13.95
N ASP A 171 19.88 -11.54 14.29
CA ASP A 171 20.70 -11.48 15.49
C ASP A 171 20.04 -10.76 16.68
N GLY A 172 20.71 -10.84 17.83
CA GLY A 172 20.24 -10.22 19.06
C GLY A 172 20.30 -8.69 19.05
N SER A 173 21.09 -8.07 18.16
CA SER A 173 21.11 -6.62 18.01
C SER A 173 19.81 -6.16 17.36
N SER A 174 19.39 -6.82 16.28
CA SER A 174 18.10 -6.57 15.64
C SER A 174 16.94 -6.83 16.60
N LEU A 175 16.99 -7.88 17.42
CA LEU A 175 15.96 -8.09 18.46
C LEU A 175 15.90 -6.93 19.48
N ASN A 176 17.04 -6.34 19.83
CA ASN A 176 17.10 -5.25 20.79
C ASN A 176 16.46 -3.95 20.25
N GLU A 177 16.38 -3.76 18.93
CA GLU A 177 15.71 -2.61 18.30
C GLU A 177 14.23 -2.53 18.72
N PHE A 178 13.54 -3.68 18.80
CA PHE A 178 12.16 -3.75 19.30
C PHE A 178 12.04 -3.28 20.76
N GLN A 179 13.01 -3.67 21.60
CA GLN A 179 13.02 -3.27 23.00
C GLN A 179 13.23 -1.76 23.14
N ILE A 180 14.10 -1.16 22.33
CA ILE A 180 14.32 0.29 22.30
C ILE A 180 13.03 1.02 21.91
N LEU A 181 12.40 0.63 20.80
CA LEU A 181 11.14 1.22 20.34
C LEU A 181 10.06 1.18 21.44
N LYS A 182 9.91 0.02 22.08
CA LYS A 182 8.95 -0.18 23.17
C LYS A 182 9.26 0.69 24.39
N ASP A 183 10.52 0.75 24.83
CA ASP A 183 10.94 1.51 26.01
C ASP A 183 10.78 3.03 25.80
N GLN A 184 10.79 3.48 24.54
CA GLN A 184 10.50 4.86 24.14
C GLN A 184 9.00 5.17 24.06
N GLY A 185 8.12 4.18 24.22
CA GLY A 185 6.68 4.36 24.08
C GLY A 185 6.19 4.44 22.64
N LEU A 186 7.02 4.04 21.66
CA LEU A 186 6.71 4.11 20.23
C LEU A 186 6.11 2.80 19.67
N LEU A 187 5.82 1.83 20.54
CA LEU A 187 4.94 0.71 20.20
C LEU A 187 3.49 1.11 20.46
N LEU A 188 2.92 1.77 19.46
CA LEU A 188 1.57 2.32 19.42
C LEU A 188 0.61 1.40 18.64
N ARG A 189 -0.69 1.71 18.67
CA ARG A 189 -1.68 1.01 17.84
C ARG A 189 -1.41 1.19 16.34
N GLU A 190 -1.04 2.40 15.98
CA GLU A 190 -0.73 2.83 14.62
C GLU A 190 0.63 2.29 14.14
N THR A 191 1.36 1.53 14.98
CA THR A 191 2.68 1.00 14.61
C THR A 191 2.55 -0.08 13.53
N VAL A 192 3.13 0.22 12.37
CA VAL A 192 3.32 -0.70 11.26
C VAL A 192 4.79 -1.12 11.25
N LEU A 193 5.06 -2.25 11.91
CA LEU A 193 6.41 -2.76 12.13
C LEU A 193 6.88 -3.56 10.91
N ILE A 194 7.95 -3.08 10.27
CA ILE A 194 8.50 -3.67 9.06
C ILE A 194 9.60 -4.69 9.40
N HIS A 195 9.52 -5.87 8.78
CA HIS A 195 10.39 -7.04 8.92
C HIS A 195 10.18 -7.91 10.17
N GLY A 196 10.57 -7.46 11.37
CA GLY A 196 10.33 -8.23 12.60
C GLY A 196 10.95 -9.64 12.64
N VAL A 197 12.09 -9.87 11.96
CA VAL A 197 12.65 -11.22 11.72
C VAL A 197 12.96 -12.02 13.00
N PRO A 198 13.59 -11.45 14.03
CA PRO A 198 13.96 -12.19 15.24
C PRO A 198 12.85 -12.14 16.30
N LEU A 199 11.71 -11.49 16.04
CA LEU A 199 10.59 -11.42 16.99
C LEU A 199 9.97 -12.80 17.23
N ARG A 200 9.63 -13.07 18.48
CA ARG A 200 9.06 -14.34 18.94
C ARG A 200 7.86 -14.06 19.85
N GLU A 201 7.37 -15.09 20.54
CA GLU A 201 6.10 -15.07 21.27
C GLU A 201 5.97 -13.87 22.23
N ALA A 202 7.04 -13.50 22.92
CA ALA A 202 7.02 -12.35 23.85
C ALA A 202 6.80 -11.02 23.12
N GLN A 203 7.53 -10.78 22.02
CA GLN A 203 7.41 -9.54 21.25
C GLN A 203 6.07 -9.47 20.52
N PHE A 204 5.59 -10.59 19.96
CA PHE A 204 4.27 -10.61 19.33
C PHE A 204 3.13 -10.44 20.34
N ALA A 205 3.27 -10.93 21.58
CA ALA A 205 2.30 -10.62 22.64
C ALA A 205 2.26 -9.13 22.97
N ASP A 206 3.41 -8.45 22.97
CA ASP A 206 3.48 -7.00 23.14
C ASP A 206 2.83 -6.25 21.96
N MET A 207 3.11 -6.66 20.71
CA MET A 207 2.47 -6.07 19.52
C MET A 207 0.95 -6.26 19.53
N ALA A 208 0.47 -7.45 19.86
CA ALA A 208 -0.96 -7.75 19.95
C ALA A 208 -1.64 -6.91 21.05
N ALA A 209 -0.97 -6.69 22.18
CA ALA A 209 -1.49 -5.85 23.26
C ALA A 209 -1.60 -4.37 22.84
N ALA A 210 -0.78 -3.92 21.89
CA ALA A 210 -0.84 -2.58 21.31
C ALA A 210 -1.81 -2.47 20.12
N ASP A 211 -2.26 -3.59 19.53
CA ASP A 211 -2.95 -3.65 18.22
C ASP A 211 -2.06 -3.20 17.03
N ALA A 212 -0.74 -3.34 17.20
CA ALA A 212 0.26 -3.06 16.17
C ALA A 212 0.24 -4.11 15.04
N THR A 213 0.75 -3.72 13.87
CA THR A 213 0.79 -4.55 12.66
C THR A 213 2.20 -5.03 12.35
N LEU A 214 2.35 -6.26 11.85
CA LEU A 214 3.59 -6.79 11.28
C LEU A 214 3.52 -6.75 9.75
N VAL A 215 4.49 -6.10 9.10
CA VAL A 215 4.73 -6.22 7.65
C VAL A 215 5.77 -7.30 7.40
N TRP A 216 5.35 -8.38 6.73
CA TRP A 216 6.19 -9.52 6.41
C TRP A 216 6.74 -9.40 4.98
N SER A 217 8.07 -9.54 4.81
CA SER A 217 8.76 -9.48 3.51
C SER A 217 9.65 -10.70 3.29
N PRO A 218 9.07 -11.90 3.10
CA PRO A 218 9.81 -13.15 3.09
C PRO A 218 10.88 -13.24 2.00
N MET A 219 10.67 -12.67 0.80
CA MET A 219 11.66 -12.75 -0.27
C MET A 219 12.94 -11.99 0.07
N SER A 220 12.80 -10.71 0.43
CA SER A 220 13.90 -9.85 0.87
C SER A 220 14.64 -10.46 2.06
N ASN A 221 13.90 -10.89 3.10
CA ASN A 221 14.51 -11.47 4.28
C ASN A 221 15.31 -12.75 3.95
N MET A 222 14.76 -13.64 3.12
CA MET A 222 15.46 -14.86 2.72
C MET A 222 16.69 -14.55 1.87
N LEU A 223 16.62 -13.60 0.94
CA LEU A 223 17.75 -13.24 0.09
C LEU A 223 18.88 -12.58 0.89
N LEU A 224 18.57 -11.74 1.88
CA LEU A 224 19.56 -11.01 2.67
C LEU A 224 20.09 -11.81 3.87
N TYR A 225 19.20 -12.50 4.59
CA TYR A 225 19.50 -13.06 5.91
C TYR A 225 19.41 -14.59 5.98
N GLY A 226 18.79 -15.23 4.98
CA GLY A 226 18.56 -16.68 4.97
C GLY A 226 17.56 -17.17 6.02
N ASP A 227 16.79 -16.26 6.61
CA ASP A 227 15.64 -16.54 7.46
C ASP A 227 14.65 -15.39 7.33
N THR A 228 13.41 -15.59 7.78
CA THR A 228 12.37 -14.57 7.76
C THR A 228 11.63 -14.51 9.10
N ALA A 229 10.71 -13.55 9.22
CA ALA A 229 9.83 -13.41 10.36
C ALA A 229 9.01 -14.68 10.64
N ARG A 230 8.37 -14.71 11.81
CA ARG A 230 7.53 -15.81 12.27
C ARG A 230 6.05 -15.40 12.24
N PRO A 231 5.43 -15.22 11.06
CA PRO A 231 4.04 -14.83 10.96
C PRO A 231 3.12 -15.89 11.59
N ASP A 232 3.55 -17.15 11.65
CA ASP A 232 2.84 -18.20 12.39
C ASP A 232 2.71 -17.89 13.89
N LEU A 233 3.76 -17.38 14.52
CA LEU A 233 3.71 -16.97 15.93
C LEU A 233 2.96 -15.65 16.12
N ALA A 234 3.09 -14.73 15.16
CA ALA A 234 2.33 -13.48 15.15
C ALA A 234 0.81 -13.75 15.08
N LYS A 235 0.39 -14.68 14.21
CA LYS A 235 -1.00 -15.15 14.11
C LYS A 235 -1.49 -15.77 15.42
N ASP A 236 -0.69 -16.62 16.06
CA ASP A 236 -1.06 -17.21 17.36
C ASP A 236 -1.24 -16.17 18.47
N ALA A 237 -0.50 -15.06 18.40
CA ALA A 237 -0.62 -13.93 19.31
C ALA A 237 -1.79 -12.99 18.98
N GLY A 238 -2.40 -13.10 17.79
CA GLY A 238 -3.46 -12.20 17.32
C GLY A 238 -2.95 -10.90 16.69
N VAL A 239 -1.69 -10.86 16.24
CA VAL A 239 -1.12 -9.70 15.54
C VAL A 239 -1.67 -9.62 14.11
N ARG A 240 -2.05 -8.42 13.65
CA ARG A 240 -2.39 -8.17 12.24
C ARG A 240 -1.14 -8.32 11.38
N ILE A 241 -1.24 -9.06 10.28
CA ILE A 241 -0.12 -9.34 9.37
C ILE A 241 -0.45 -8.81 7.99
N THR A 242 0.49 -8.08 7.40
CA THR A 242 0.48 -7.67 6.00
C THR A 242 1.69 -8.24 5.27
N LEU A 243 1.66 -8.21 3.94
CA LEU A 243 2.72 -8.75 3.09
C LEU A 243 3.23 -7.66 2.15
N ALA A 244 4.54 -7.51 2.03
CA ALA A 244 5.13 -6.49 1.17
C ALA A 244 6.49 -6.90 0.58
N PRO A 245 6.84 -6.44 -0.63
CA PRO A 245 8.04 -6.89 -1.33
C PRO A 245 9.34 -6.25 -0.82
N ASP A 246 9.31 -5.11 -0.11
CA ASP A 246 10.46 -4.33 0.36
C ASP A 246 11.19 -3.54 -0.76
N TRP A 247 11.96 -4.14 -1.67
CA TRP A 247 12.64 -3.36 -2.73
C TRP A 247 13.26 -4.28 -3.77
N ALA A 248 13.32 -3.82 -5.02
CA ALA A 248 13.75 -4.67 -6.13
C ALA A 248 15.16 -5.31 -5.99
N PRO A 249 16.15 -4.71 -5.32
CA PRO A 249 17.43 -5.36 -5.08
C PRO A 249 17.37 -6.62 -4.21
N SER A 250 16.29 -6.87 -3.46
CA SER A 250 16.17 -8.13 -2.71
C SER A 250 14.79 -8.77 -2.62
N GLY A 251 13.75 -8.04 -3.02
CA GLY A 251 12.36 -8.42 -2.92
C GLY A 251 11.70 -8.77 -4.24
N ALA A 252 10.42 -9.14 -4.16
CA ALA A 252 9.60 -9.34 -5.35
C ALA A 252 9.28 -8.02 -6.06
N LYS A 253 8.75 -8.11 -7.28
CA LYS A 253 8.39 -6.92 -8.07
C LYS A 253 7.10 -6.21 -7.60
N SER A 254 6.22 -6.93 -6.89
CA SER A 254 4.94 -6.43 -6.37
C SER A 254 4.37 -7.38 -5.29
N PRO A 255 3.34 -6.98 -4.52
CA PRO A 255 2.66 -7.87 -3.56
C PRO A 255 2.10 -9.13 -4.21
N LEU A 256 1.63 -9.04 -5.47
CA LEU A 256 1.19 -10.22 -6.24
C LEU A 256 2.30 -11.26 -6.32
N HIS A 257 3.53 -10.85 -6.57
CA HIS A 257 4.67 -11.76 -6.69
C HIS A 257 5.22 -12.19 -5.32
N GLU A 258 5.11 -11.35 -4.29
CA GLU A 258 5.47 -11.69 -2.91
C GLU A 258 4.57 -12.82 -2.34
N LEU A 259 3.29 -12.88 -2.74
CA LEU A 259 2.36 -13.96 -2.37
C LEU A 259 2.93 -15.35 -2.70
N LYS A 260 3.72 -15.50 -3.76
CA LYS A 260 4.29 -16.80 -4.18
C LYS A 260 5.30 -17.30 -3.15
N MET A 261 6.11 -16.38 -2.62
CA MET A 261 7.07 -16.67 -1.57
C MET A 261 6.37 -16.92 -0.24
N ALA A 262 5.35 -16.12 0.10
CA ALA A 262 4.54 -16.32 1.29
C ALA A 262 3.81 -17.68 1.29
N ASP A 263 3.15 -18.05 0.19
CA ASP A 263 2.48 -19.35 0.02
C ASP A 263 3.49 -20.50 0.05
N TRP A 264 4.64 -20.37 -0.64
CA TRP A 264 5.67 -21.39 -0.55
C TRP A 264 6.13 -21.61 0.90
N TRP A 265 6.35 -20.53 1.65
CA TRP A 265 6.76 -20.61 3.05
C TRP A 265 5.65 -21.21 3.92
N ASN A 266 4.40 -20.81 3.71
CA ASN A 266 3.24 -21.32 4.42
C ASN A 266 3.11 -22.85 4.27
N GLN A 267 3.18 -23.35 3.03
CA GLN A 267 3.05 -24.78 2.75
C GLN A 267 4.24 -25.61 3.24
N ASN A 268 5.47 -25.07 3.16
CA ASN A 268 6.69 -25.84 3.42
C ASN A 268 7.26 -25.68 4.83
N LYS A 269 6.90 -24.62 5.55
CA LYS A 269 7.47 -24.25 6.86
C LYS A 269 6.45 -24.03 7.96
N MET A 270 5.18 -23.84 7.61
CA MET A 270 4.11 -23.54 8.56
C MET A 270 2.94 -24.53 8.48
N ASP A 271 3.12 -25.66 7.79
CA ASP A 271 2.10 -26.72 7.64
C ASP A 271 0.74 -26.20 7.13
N GLY A 272 0.75 -25.19 6.24
CA GLY A 272 -0.48 -24.61 5.67
C GLY A 272 -1.32 -23.84 6.70
N LYS A 273 -0.67 -23.19 7.68
CA LYS A 273 -1.32 -22.45 8.76
C LYS A 273 -2.23 -21.31 8.30
N PHE A 274 -1.91 -20.68 7.18
CA PHE A 274 -2.74 -19.64 6.59
C PHE A 274 -3.58 -20.23 5.45
N SER A 275 -4.87 -19.90 5.41
CA SER A 275 -5.71 -20.18 4.25
C SER A 275 -5.35 -19.25 3.08
N ASP A 276 -5.78 -19.61 1.87
CA ASP A 276 -5.63 -18.73 0.70
C ASP A 276 -6.34 -17.38 0.92
N TYR A 277 -7.50 -17.39 1.60
CA TYR A 277 -8.20 -16.16 2.01
C TYR A 277 -7.34 -15.28 2.91
N GLU A 278 -6.71 -15.84 3.95
CA GLU A 278 -5.87 -15.07 4.86
C GLU A 278 -4.64 -14.47 4.16
N LEU A 279 -4.04 -15.20 3.20
CA LEU A 279 -2.95 -14.67 2.37
C LEU A 279 -3.44 -13.51 1.48
N ALA A 280 -4.63 -13.61 0.89
CA ALA A 280 -5.24 -12.51 0.13
C ALA A 280 -5.53 -11.29 1.03
N GLN A 281 -5.97 -11.51 2.28
CA GLN A 281 -6.19 -10.43 3.23
C GLN A 281 -4.90 -9.66 3.57
N MET A 282 -3.75 -10.32 3.64
CA MET A 282 -2.44 -9.69 3.93
C MET A 282 -2.04 -8.60 2.92
N VAL A 283 -2.55 -8.67 1.68
CA VAL A 283 -2.26 -7.70 0.61
C VAL A 283 -3.46 -6.82 0.25
N THR A 284 -4.57 -6.93 0.99
CA THR A 284 -5.80 -6.15 0.76
C THR A 284 -6.33 -5.56 2.07
N SER A 285 -7.34 -6.19 2.67
CA SER A 285 -8.05 -5.68 3.86
C SER A 285 -7.15 -5.48 5.07
N ASN A 286 -6.21 -6.38 5.37
CA ASN A 286 -5.30 -6.19 6.52
C ASN A 286 -4.38 -4.98 6.31
N ALA A 287 -3.96 -4.73 5.07
CA ALA A 287 -3.11 -3.60 4.73
C ALA A 287 -3.86 -2.27 4.88
N ALA A 288 -5.11 -2.21 4.40
CA ALA A 288 -5.97 -1.04 4.62
C ALA A 288 -6.26 -0.82 6.12
N ASP A 289 -6.57 -1.88 6.87
CA ASP A 289 -6.87 -1.80 8.30
C ASP A 289 -5.68 -1.32 9.12
N ALA A 290 -4.45 -1.67 8.69
CA ALA A 290 -3.21 -1.27 9.36
C ALA A 290 -2.93 0.24 9.31
N MET A 291 -3.56 0.95 8.36
CA MET A 291 -3.45 2.42 8.20
C MET A 291 -4.78 3.12 8.47
N HIS A 292 -5.77 2.42 9.04
CA HIS A 292 -7.14 2.94 9.21
C HIS A 292 -7.85 3.38 7.91
N TRP A 293 -7.40 2.87 6.75
CA TRP A 293 -7.99 3.13 5.43
C TRP A 293 -9.16 2.20 5.08
N ASN A 294 -9.69 1.47 6.06
CA ASN A 294 -10.70 0.43 5.87
C ASN A 294 -12.06 0.95 5.37
N THR A 295 -12.31 2.25 5.48
CA THR A 295 -13.48 2.94 4.91
C THR A 295 -13.22 3.52 3.52
N HIS A 296 -12.01 3.38 2.99
CA HIS A 296 -11.59 3.98 1.72
C HIS A 296 -11.19 2.94 0.67
N VAL A 297 -10.42 1.91 1.05
CA VAL A 297 -9.85 0.90 0.15
C VAL A 297 -9.71 -0.48 0.83
N GLY A 298 -9.15 -1.46 0.11
CA GLY A 298 -8.85 -2.81 0.62
C GLY A 298 -10.03 -3.77 0.69
N ARG A 299 -11.24 -3.32 0.33
CA ARG A 299 -12.48 -4.10 0.22
C ARG A 299 -13.31 -3.61 -0.97
N ILE A 300 -14.11 -4.50 -1.56
CA ILE A 300 -15.12 -4.12 -2.56
C ILE A 300 -16.45 -3.92 -1.82
N GLN A 301 -16.79 -2.67 -1.54
CA GLN A 301 -18.01 -2.30 -0.80
C GLN A 301 -18.51 -0.94 -1.27
N ASP A 302 -19.83 -0.71 -1.17
CA ASP A 302 -20.42 0.60 -1.44
C ASP A 302 -19.76 1.71 -0.61
N GLY A 303 -19.48 2.86 -1.25
CA GLY A 303 -18.82 4.01 -0.64
C GLY A 303 -17.29 4.01 -0.66
N LEU A 304 -16.63 2.89 -0.99
CA LEU A 304 -15.16 2.82 -1.10
C LEU A 304 -14.68 3.27 -2.49
N SER A 305 -13.40 3.63 -2.58
CA SER A 305 -12.75 3.98 -3.85
C SER A 305 -12.65 2.75 -4.76
N ALA A 306 -12.78 2.97 -6.07
CA ALA A 306 -12.65 1.93 -7.08
C ALA A 306 -11.16 1.61 -7.37
N ASP A 307 -10.48 1.13 -6.33
CA ASP A 307 -9.15 0.56 -6.39
C ASP A 307 -9.30 -0.96 -6.54
N LEU A 308 -9.14 -1.47 -7.77
CA LEU A 308 -9.56 -2.81 -8.16
C LEU A 308 -8.49 -3.52 -8.98
N LEU A 309 -8.41 -4.83 -8.81
CA LEU A 309 -7.61 -5.75 -9.60
C LEU A 309 -8.54 -6.79 -10.24
N VAL A 310 -8.41 -7.01 -11.54
CA VAL A 310 -9.09 -8.09 -12.27
C VAL A 310 -8.07 -9.09 -12.78
N VAL A 311 -8.33 -10.36 -12.51
CA VAL A 311 -7.43 -11.49 -12.84
C VAL A 311 -8.23 -12.56 -13.57
N ASP A 312 -7.59 -13.27 -14.49
CA ASP A 312 -8.17 -14.49 -15.08
C ASP A 312 -8.64 -15.50 -14.02
N ASN A 313 -9.68 -16.26 -14.34
CA ASN A 313 -10.14 -17.34 -13.47
C ASN A 313 -9.19 -18.54 -13.56
N ILE A 314 -8.36 -18.77 -12.55
CA ILE A 314 -7.30 -19.79 -12.57
C ILE A 314 -7.69 -21.06 -11.80
N ALA A 315 -8.32 -20.88 -10.64
CA ALA A 315 -8.70 -21.95 -9.72
C ALA A 315 -10.16 -21.77 -9.24
N GLU A 316 -10.75 -22.86 -8.74
CA GLU A 316 -12.12 -22.86 -8.17
C GLU A 316 -12.24 -21.94 -6.95
N ASP A 317 -11.23 -21.94 -6.08
CA ASP A 317 -11.12 -20.96 -5.00
C ASP A 317 -10.60 -19.63 -5.58
N PRO A 318 -11.35 -18.52 -5.49
CA PRO A 318 -10.91 -17.22 -6.00
C PRO A 318 -9.65 -16.72 -5.29
N TYR A 319 -9.44 -17.04 -4.02
CA TYR A 319 -8.22 -16.61 -3.33
C TYR A 319 -7.00 -17.40 -3.80
N ARG A 320 -7.18 -18.67 -4.17
CA ARG A 320 -6.13 -19.45 -4.84
C ARG A 320 -5.78 -18.87 -6.21
N THR A 321 -6.79 -18.38 -6.94
CA THR A 321 -6.60 -17.64 -8.21
C THR A 321 -5.65 -16.47 -8.02
N LEU A 322 -5.88 -15.60 -7.01
CA LEU A 322 -5.00 -14.46 -6.75
C LEU A 322 -3.54 -14.87 -6.47
N ILE A 323 -3.34 -15.94 -5.69
CA ILE A 323 -1.98 -16.39 -5.34
C ILE A 323 -1.27 -17.04 -6.54
N GLU A 324 -1.97 -17.76 -7.42
CA GLU A 324 -1.39 -18.40 -8.62
C GLU A 324 -1.21 -17.47 -9.83
N ALA A 325 -1.89 -16.33 -9.84
CA ALA A 325 -1.83 -15.38 -10.94
C ALA A 325 -0.44 -14.79 -11.15
N ILE A 326 -0.02 -14.69 -12.41
CA ILE A 326 1.24 -14.06 -12.82
C ILE A 326 0.95 -12.90 -13.79
N ASP A 327 1.98 -12.19 -14.25
CA ASP A 327 1.79 -10.94 -15.02
C ASP A 327 0.85 -11.06 -16.23
N PRO A 328 0.90 -12.14 -17.05
CA PRO A 328 -0.05 -12.32 -18.15
C PRO A 328 -1.51 -12.48 -17.71
N ASP A 329 -1.79 -12.98 -16.50
CA ASP A 329 -3.14 -13.24 -16.00
C ASP A 329 -3.82 -11.96 -15.44
N VAL A 330 -3.06 -10.86 -15.26
CA VAL A 330 -3.61 -9.58 -14.82
C VAL A 330 -4.34 -8.92 -15.98
N ARG A 331 -5.66 -8.81 -15.88
CA ARG A 331 -6.52 -8.28 -16.93
C ARG A 331 -6.74 -6.79 -16.83
N LEU A 332 -6.82 -6.27 -15.62
CA LEU A 332 -7.07 -4.85 -15.38
C LEU A 332 -6.64 -4.44 -13.97
N SER A 333 -5.96 -3.31 -13.88
CA SER A 333 -5.67 -2.58 -12.65
C SER A 333 -6.35 -1.22 -12.73
N ILE A 334 -7.16 -0.91 -11.72
CA ILE A 334 -7.93 0.33 -11.63
C ILE A 334 -7.53 1.04 -10.34
N VAL A 335 -7.22 2.34 -10.42
CA VAL A 335 -6.88 3.19 -9.28
C VAL A 335 -7.83 4.36 -9.24
N GLY A 336 -8.61 4.50 -8.17
CA GLY A 336 -9.61 5.57 -8.05
C GLY A 336 -10.66 5.60 -9.16
N GLY A 337 -10.94 4.45 -9.80
CA GLY A 337 -11.84 4.35 -10.95
C GLY A 337 -11.20 4.61 -12.31
N LEU A 338 -9.90 4.91 -12.37
CA LEU A 338 -9.14 5.06 -13.61
C LEU A 338 -8.46 3.74 -13.97
N PRO A 339 -8.71 3.15 -15.15
CA PRO A 339 -7.97 1.98 -15.59
C PRO A 339 -6.57 2.43 -16.05
N VAL A 340 -5.55 1.93 -15.35
CA VAL A 340 -4.14 2.36 -15.54
C VAL A 340 -3.28 1.30 -16.22
N PHE A 341 -3.69 0.03 -16.17
CA PHE A 341 -2.98 -1.08 -16.79
C PHE A 341 -3.93 -2.24 -17.07
N GLY A 342 -3.72 -3.00 -18.14
CA GLY A 342 -4.49 -4.22 -18.37
C GLY A 342 -4.37 -4.81 -19.78
N ASP A 343 -5.31 -5.69 -20.10
CA ASP A 343 -5.50 -6.21 -21.44
C ASP A 343 -5.82 -5.08 -22.43
N VAL A 344 -5.29 -5.20 -23.64
CA VAL A 344 -5.38 -4.15 -24.67
C VAL A 344 -6.83 -3.85 -25.03
N ASP A 345 -7.69 -4.87 -25.08
CA ASP A 345 -9.11 -4.71 -25.42
C ASP A 345 -9.90 -4.00 -24.31
N LEU A 346 -9.66 -4.32 -23.03
CA LEU A 346 -10.27 -3.65 -21.89
C LEU A 346 -9.83 -2.18 -21.78
N MET A 347 -8.50 -1.94 -21.87
CA MET A 347 -7.95 -0.58 -21.86
C MET A 347 -8.49 0.25 -23.03
N GLN A 348 -8.55 -0.32 -24.24
CA GLN A 348 -9.14 0.35 -25.40
C GLN A 348 -10.64 0.63 -25.23
N ALA A 349 -11.39 -0.29 -24.62
CA ALA A 349 -12.82 -0.14 -24.41
C ALA A 349 -13.16 0.94 -23.36
N MET A 350 -12.28 1.16 -22.38
CA MET A 350 -12.46 2.14 -21.30
C MET A 350 -11.81 3.51 -21.61
N ASN A 351 -10.58 3.54 -22.14
CA ASN A 351 -9.81 4.78 -22.38
C ASN A 351 -9.75 5.19 -23.86
N GLY A 352 -10.39 4.44 -24.76
CA GLY A 352 -10.36 4.75 -26.19
C GLY A 352 -8.98 4.46 -26.80
N ASN A 353 -8.23 5.49 -27.19
CA ASN A 353 -6.87 5.32 -27.73
C ASN A 353 -5.79 5.92 -26.82
N ASP A 354 -6.16 6.26 -25.58
CA ASP A 354 -5.26 6.86 -24.60
C ASP A 354 -4.59 5.75 -23.77
N TYR A 355 -3.59 5.10 -24.38
CA TYR A 355 -2.76 4.08 -23.76
C TYR A 355 -1.50 3.83 -24.60
N GLU A 356 -0.48 3.25 -23.98
CA GLU A 356 0.72 2.73 -24.63
C GLU A 356 0.78 1.20 -24.51
N LEU A 357 1.25 0.54 -25.57
CA LEU A 357 1.47 -0.90 -25.56
C LEU A 357 2.80 -1.23 -24.89
N ILE A 358 2.77 -2.14 -23.92
CA ILE A 358 3.96 -2.71 -23.30
C ILE A 358 4.05 -4.20 -23.61
N ASN A 359 5.27 -4.67 -23.89
CA ASN A 359 5.49 -6.03 -24.37
C ASN A 359 6.14 -6.86 -23.26
N GLY A 360 5.54 -8.01 -22.96
CA GLY A 360 6.14 -9.04 -22.13
C GLY A 360 6.65 -10.22 -22.95
N SER A 361 7.13 -11.26 -22.28
CA SER A 361 7.60 -12.48 -22.95
C SER A 361 6.43 -13.29 -23.50
N GLY A 362 6.08 -13.06 -24.78
CA GLY A 362 5.01 -13.78 -25.47
C GLY A 362 3.59 -13.24 -25.24
N PHE A 363 3.45 -12.07 -24.62
CA PHE A 363 2.16 -11.40 -24.40
C PHE A 363 2.32 -9.87 -24.54
N GLN A 364 1.21 -9.16 -24.70
CA GLN A 364 1.16 -7.70 -24.80
C GLN A 364 0.05 -7.16 -23.91
N LYS A 365 0.32 -6.03 -23.25
CA LYS A 365 -0.62 -5.33 -22.38
C LYS A 365 -0.65 -3.85 -22.76
N ALA A 366 -1.58 -3.11 -22.20
CA ALA A 366 -1.67 -1.66 -22.32
C ALA A 366 -1.49 -1.00 -20.95
N VAL A 367 -0.84 0.16 -20.94
CA VAL A 367 -0.66 1.00 -19.76
C VAL A 367 -1.05 2.44 -20.11
N ASP A 368 -1.66 3.14 -19.17
CA ASP A 368 -1.94 4.56 -19.27
C ASP A 368 -1.23 5.32 -18.15
N ILE A 369 -0.13 5.98 -18.51
CA ILE A 369 0.68 6.77 -17.59
C ILE A 369 0.67 8.25 -17.90
N THR A 370 -0.14 8.69 -18.88
CA THR A 370 -0.08 10.05 -19.40
C THR A 370 -1.23 10.94 -18.93
N TYR A 371 -0.91 11.92 -18.09
CA TYR A 371 -1.86 12.83 -17.47
C TYR A 371 -1.41 14.28 -17.68
N ASN A 372 -1.89 14.91 -18.75
CA ASN A 372 -1.45 16.24 -19.20
C ASN A 372 -1.63 17.39 -18.19
N SER A 373 -2.45 17.18 -17.15
CA SER A 373 -2.65 18.15 -16.06
C SER A 373 -1.60 18.06 -14.96
N VAL A 374 -0.68 17.09 -15.04
CA VAL A 374 0.32 16.79 -14.02
C VAL A 374 1.72 17.11 -14.54
N GLU A 375 2.60 17.59 -13.67
CA GLU A 375 4.00 17.90 -14.04
C GLU A 375 4.68 16.65 -14.60
N ASP A 376 5.39 16.79 -15.72
CA ASP A 376 5.96 15.66 -16.49
C ASP A 376 4.97 14.51 -16.79
N GLY A 377 3.67 14.73 -16.63
CA GLY A 377 2.63 13.73 -16.83
C GLY A 377 2.43 13.40 -18.30
N SER A 378 3.05 14.11 -19.24
CA SER A 378 2.96 13.78 -20.68
C SER A 378 4.05 12.82 -21.17
N GLN A 379 4.93 12.33 -20.29
CA GLN A 379 5.99 11.39 -20.65
C GLN A 379 5.41 10.01 -20.96
N SER A 380 5.80 9.42 -22.10
CA SER A 380 5.40 8.05 -22.45
C SER A 380 6.23 7.02 -21.70
N PHE A 381 5.70 5.81 -21.51
CA PHE A 381 6.44 4.71 -20.91
C PHE A 381 7.67 4.33 -21.74
N SER A 382 7.56 4.35 -23.08
CA SER A 382 8.73 4.18 -23.96
C SER A 382 9.83 5.22 -23.75
N PHE A 383 9.47 6.46 -23.41
CA PHE A 383 10.44 7.49 -23.06
C PHE A 383 11.14 7.15 -21.74
N LEU A 384 10.37 6.79 -20.71
CA LEU A 384 10.92 6.35 -19.40
C LEU A 384 11.90 5.19 -19.58
N GLU A 385 11.48 4.13 -20.27
CA GLU A 385 12.30 2.95 -20.51
C GLU A 385 13.58 3.29 -21.28
N SER A 386 13.49 4.19 -22.27
CA SER A 386 14.64 4.60 -23.07
C SER A 386 15.66 5.41 -22.27
N GLU A 387 15.22 6.39 -21.48
CA GLU A 387 16.13 7.23 -20.68
C GLU A 387 16.76 6.44 -19.53
N LEU A 388 15.97 5.63 -18.81
CA LEU A 388 16.50 4.78 -17.75
C LEU A 388 17.48 3.74 -18.31
N THR A 389 17.17 3.10 -19.44
CA THR A 389 18.10 2.16 -20.10
C THR A 389 19.39 2.85 -20.51
N LYS A 390 19.32 4.06 -21.08
CA LYS A 390 20.50 4.86 -21.42
C LYS A 390 21.36 5.11 -20.18
N ALA A 391 20.76 5.63 -19.12
CA ALA A 391 21.45 5.97 -17.87
C ALA A 391 22.07 4.74 -17.17
N MET A 392 21.37 3.60 -17.18
CA MET A 392 21.78 2.35 -16.55
C MET A 392 22.99 1.67 -17.22
N ARG A 393 23.35 2.06 -18.44
CA ARG A 393 24.59 1.58 -19.09
C ARG A 393 25.86 2.17 -18.47
N PHE A 394 25.75 3.32 -17.79
CA PHE A 394 26.87 4.09 -17.27
C PHE A 394 27.99 4.26 -18.30
N ASP A 395 27.61 4.50 -19.57
CA ASP A 395 28.58 4.76 -20.63
C ASP A 395 29.27 6.11 -20.37
N ARG A 396 30.60 6.11 -20.39
CA ARG A 396 31.39 7.29 -20.02
C ARG A 396 31.21 8.45 -20.99
N GLN A 397 31.03 8.15 -22.28
CA GLN A 397 30.80 9.17 -23.30
C GLN A 397 29.41 9.78 -23.12
N GLU A 398 28.39 8.94 -22.93
CA GLU A 398 27.02 9.41 -22.68
C GLU A 398 26.93 10.26 -21.42
N MET A 399 27.52 9.83 -20.29
CA MET A 399 27.55 10.62 -19.05
C MET A 399 28.27 11.95 -19.23
N PHE A 400 29.38 11.97 -19.97
CA PHE A 400 30.12 13.22 -20.21
C PHE A 400 29.34 14.18 -21.09
N ASP A 401 28.76 13.69 -22.18
CA ASP A 401 27.98 14.49 -23.12
C ASP A 401 26.72 15.06 -22.47
N ASP A 402 26.12 14.32 -21.53
CA ASP A 402 24.90 14.72 -20.82
C ASP A 402 25.17 15.75 -19.72
N TRP A 403 26.06 15.43 -18.76
CA TRP A 403 26.30 16.28 -17.58
C TRP A 403 27.78 16.48 -17.23
N GLY A 404 28.66 15.53 -17.56
CA GLY A 404 30.07 15.60 -17.14
C GLY A 404 30.84 16.79 -17.74
N HIS A 405 30.50 17.21 -18.96
CA HIS A 405 31.15 18.32 -19.67
C HIS A 405 30.95 19.70 -19.02
N GLU A 406 29.96 19.84 -18.14
CA GLU A 406 29.69 21.10 -17.43
C GLU A 406 30.77 21.40 -16.37
N SER A 407 31.35 20.35 -15.79
CA SER A 407 32.26 20.44 -14.64
C SER A 407 33.70 19.96 -14.93
N TYR A 408 33.90 19.17 -15.98
CA TYR A 408 35.18 18.51 -16.25
C TYR A 408 35.57 18.60 -17.74
N THR A 409 36.87 18.60 -18.04
CA THR A 409 37.33 18.14 -19.35
C THR A 409 37.20 16.61 -19.47
N TRP A 410 37.18 16.07 -20.70
CA TRP A 410 37.08 14.62 -20.91
C TRP A 410 38.13 13.81 -20.11
N SER A 411 39.38 14.29 -20.04
CA SER A 411 40.42 13.61 -19.27
C SER A 411 40.14 13.66 -17.77
N GLU A 412 39.78 14.83 -17.24
CA GLU A 412 39.49 15.00 -15.81
C GLU A 412 38.26 14.19 -15.37
N PHE A 413 37.25 14.08 -16.23
CA PHE A 413 36.06 13.27 -15.96
C PHE A 413 36.41 11.78 -15.83
N ASN A 414 37.20 11.26 -16.76
CA ASN A 414 37.66 9.88 -16.70
C ASN A 414 38.57 9.61 -15.50
N ASP A 415 39.50 10.53 -15.21
CA ASP A 415 40.37 10.42 -14.03
C ASP A 415 39.55 10.45 -12.73
N TRP A 416 38.48 11.24 -12.67
CA TRP A 416 37.56 11.29 -11.53
C TRP A 416 36.77 9.99 -11.35
N LEU A 417 36.21 9.43 -12.44
CA LEU A 417 35.54 8.13 -12.42
C LEU A 417 36.50 7.01 -11.98
N ASP A 418 37.73 6.99 -12.50
CA ASP A 418 38.73 5.98 -12.15
C ASP A 418 39.17 6.08 -10.67
N GLN A 419 39.15 7.28 -10.09
CA GLN A 419 39.53 7.49 -8.68
C GLN A 419 38.38 7.16 -7.72
N SER A 420 37.14 7.51 -8.07
CA SER A 420 36.01 7.50 -7.12
C SER A 420 34.97 6.42 -7.39
N HIS A 421 34.90 5.93 -8.62
CA HIS A 421 33.83 5.06 -9.14
C HIS A 421 34.37 3.96 -10.08
N SER A 422 35.57 3.45 -9.84
CA SER A 422 36.28 2.56 -10.79
C SER A 422 35.58 1.24 -11.11
N SER A 423 34.69 0.78 -10.23
CA SER A 423 33.87 -0.42 -10.44
C SER A 423 32.47 -0.13 -10.98
N LEU A 424 32.13 1.13 -11.26
CA LEU A 424 30.85 1.48 -11.89
C LEU A 424 30.84 0.97 -13.33
N GLY A 425 29.76 0.28 -13.68
CA GLY A 425 29.55 -0.26 -15.01
C GLY A 425 28.08 -0.59 -15.21
N ALA A 426 27.74 -1.03 -16.42
CA ALA A 426 26.36 -1.29 -16.81
C ALA A 426 25.62 -2.19 -15.82
N VAL A 427 24.44 -1.75 -15.40
CA VAL A 427 23.46 -2.54 -14.65
C VAL A 427 22.25 -2.67 -15.58
N PRO A 428 21.65 -3.86 -15.78
CA PRO A 428 20.45 -3.94 -16.60
C PRO A 428 19.29 -3.22 -15.91
N LEU A 429 18.46 -2.51 -16.67
CA LEU A 429 17.17 -2.04 -16.20
C LEU A 429 16.31 -3.26 -15.83
N ASP A 430 15.73 -3.27 -14.63
CA ASP A 430 14.90 -4.39 -14.20
C ASP A 430 13.57 -4.38 -14.96
N PRO A 431 13.19 -5.46 -15.68
CA PRO A 431 11.94 -5.50 -16.42
C PRO A 431 10.73 -5.26 -15.52
N VAL A 432 9.68 -4.64 -16.05
CA VAL A 432 8.43 -4.42 -15.29
C VAL A 432 7.70 -5.73 -14.94
N PHE A 433 7.78 -6.73 -15.80
CA PHE A 433 7.14 -8.04 -15.59
C PHE A 433 8.10 -9.03 -14.90
N THR A 434 7.57 -9.87 -14.03
CA THR A 434 8.34 -11.00 -13.44
C THR A 434 8.38 -12.18 -14.40
N TYR A 435 7.26 -12.52 -15.04
CA TYR A 435 7.18 -13.57 -16.03
C TYR A 435 8.05 -13.24 -17.26
N GLY A 436 8.95 -14.16 -17.60
CA GLY A 436 9.92 -13.98 -18.68
C GLY A 436 11.23 -13.30 -18.25
N ASP A 437 11.38 -12.94 -16.97
CA ASP A 437 12.67 -12.47 -16.44
C ASP A 437 13.54 -13.65 -15.97
N ASP A 438 14.23 -14.27 -16.93
CA ASP A 438 15.14 -15.39 -16.66
C ASP A 438 16.23 -15.04 -15.64
N ARG A 439 16.67 -13.76 -15.62
CA ARG A 439 17.72 -13.30 -14.71
C ARG A 439 17.20 -13.28 -13.27
N TYR A 440 15.98 -12.80 -13.05
CA TYR A 440 15.34 -12.79 -11.74
C TYR A 440 15.31 -14.20 -11.13
N PHE A 441 14.81 -15.19 -11.87
CA PHE A 441 14.77 -16.58 -11.39
C PHE A 441 16.15 -17.22 -11.26
N ASP A 442 17.11 -16.92 -12.16
CA ASP A 442 18.49 -17.41 -12.04
C ASP A 442 19.16 -16.92 -10.75
N VAL A 443 19.03 -15.63 -10.41
CA VAL A 443 19.60 -15.06 -9.19
C VAL A 443 19.00 -15.71 -7.94
N LEU A 444 17.67 -15.85 -7.89
CA LEU A 444 17.01 -16.54 -6.77
C LEU A 444 17.47 -18.00 -6.64
N ASN A 445 17.50 -18.74 -7.75
CA ASN A 445 17.84 -20.18 -7.75
C ASN A 445 19.32 -20.44 -7.40
N ARG A 446 20.23 -19.53 -7.77
CA ARG A 446 21.66 -19.64 -7.40
C ARG A 446 21.99 -19.09 -6.02
N SER A 447 21.11 -18.26 -5.44
CA SER A 447 21.36 -17.63 -4.15
C SER A 447 21.39 -18.67 -3.01
N GLN A 448 22.51 -18.72 -2.29
CA GLN A 448 22.70 -19.63 -1.16
C GLN A 448 21.90 -19.20 0.06
N THR A 449 21.76 -17.90 0.30
CA THR A 449 20.96 -17.33 1.39
C THR A 449 19.50 -17.65 1.18
N PHE A 450 18.98 -17.35 -0.02
CA PHE A 450 17.58 -17.59 -0.37
C PHE A 450 17.20 -19.06 -0.22
N ASN A 451 18.05 -19.98 -0.68
CA ASN A 451 17.79 -21.42 -0.61
C ASN A 451 18.25 -22.11 0.69
N SER A 452 18.65 -21.33 1.72
CA SER A 452 19.27 -21.89 2.94
C SER A 452 18.30 -22.72 3.80
N LYS A 453 17.00 -22.50 3.66
CA LYS A 453 15.94 -23.23 4.39
C LYS A 453 15.27 -24.32 3.55
N GLY A 454 15.77 -24.59 2.35
CA GLY A 454 15.22 -25.56 1.42
C GLY A 454 15.33 -25.07 -0.01
N THR A 455 15.21 -25.97 -0.98
CA THR A 455 15.19 -25.61 -2.40
C THR A 455 13.88 -24.88 -2.71
N ILE A 456 13.97 -23.56 -2.90
CA ILE A 456 12.85 -22.70 -3.25
C ILE A 456 12.89 -22.51 -4.76
N ASP A 457 12.07 -23.29 -5.47
CA ASP A 457 11.87 -23.16 -6.91
C ASP A 457 10.50 -22.52 -7.16
N LEU A 458 10.48 -21.19 -7.24
CA LEU A 458 9.24 -20.44 -7.50
C LEU A 458 8.79 -20.59 -8.96
N TYR A 459 9.73 -20.67 -9.90
CA TYR A 459 9.41 -20.75 -11.33
C TYR A 459 8.61 -22.00 -11.63
N SER A 460 9.14 -23.19 -11.32
CA SER A 460 8.48 -24.46 -11.61
C SER A 460 7.14 -24.60 -10.88
N ARG A 461 6.95 -23.87 -9.78
CA ARG A 461 5.74 -23.95 -8.96
C ARG A 461 4.61 -23.03 -9.44
N TYR A 462 4.93 -21.84 -9.94
CA TYR A 462 3.91 -20.82 -10.24
C TYR A 462 4.00 -20.20 -11.64
N TYR A 463 5.16 -20.24 -12.29
CA TYR A 463 5.42 -19.54 -13.56
C TYR A 463 5.61 -20.49 -14.75
N ASP A 464 5.83 -21.79 -14.53
CA ASP A 464 5.86 -22.81 -15.59
C ASP A 464 4.44 -23.13 -16.09
N VAL A 465 3.85 -22.15 -16.77
CA VAL A 465 2.48 -22.14 -17.24
C VAL A 465 2.46 -21.98 -18.76
N ALA A 466 1.57 -22.71 -19.43
CA ALA A 466 1.41 -22.61 -20.88
C ALA A 466 0.45 -21.49 -21.27
N PHE A 467 0.89 -20.61 -22.17
CA PHE A 467 0.08 -19.54 -22.75
C PHE A 467 -0.17 -19.78 -24.25
N ASP A 468 -1.33 -19.34 -24.73
CA ASP A 468 -1.65 -19.34 -26.15
C ASP A 468 -0.96 -18.17 -26.90
N ALA A 469 -1.19 -18.06 -28.21
CA ALA A 469 -0.56 -17.02 -29.03
C ALA A 469 -1.04 -15.59 -28.74
N ASN A 470 -2.11 -15.44 -27.95
CA ASN A 470 -2.64 -14.15 -27.52
C ASN A 470 -2.21 -13.80 -26.09
N GLY A 471 -1.42 -14.66 -25.43
CA GLY A 471 -0.99 -14.46 -24.05
C GLY A 471 -2.02 -14.91 -23.01
N ASN A 472 -3.06 -15.66 -23.41
CA ASN A 472 -4.05 -16.19 -22.47
C ASN A 472 -3.58 -17.54 -21.92
N ARG A 473 -3.82 -17.79 -20.64
CA ARG A 473 -3.50 -19.06 -19.99
C ARG A 473 -4.24 -20.20 -20.70
N SER A 474 -3.53 -21.29 -21.02
CA SER A 474 -4.09 -22.43 -21.78
C SER A 474 -5.09 -23.26 -20.95
N GLU A 475 -4.92 -23.26 -19.63
CA GLU A 475 -5.80 -23.93 -18.68
C GLU A 475 -6.34 -22.88 -17.70
N THR A 476 -7.63 -22.60 -17.79
CA THR A 476 -8.34 -21.71 -16.87
C THR A 476 -9.46 -22.47 -16.17
N PHE A 477 -9.86 -21.98 -15.01
CA PHE A 477 -11.08 -22.41 -14.36
C PHE A 477 -12.27 -21.71 -15.04
N THR A 478 -13.28 -22.48 -15.42
CA THR A 478 -14.56 -21.92 -15.89
C THR A 478 -15.54 -21.97 -14.73
N PRO A 479 -15.92 -20.82 -14.15
CA PRO A 479 -16.97 -20.78 -13.14
C PRO A 479 -18.28 -21.37 -13.69
N PRO A 480 -19.08 -22.06 -12.87
CA PRO A 480 -20.39 -22.51 -13.30
C PRO A 480 -21.27 -21.32 -13.72
N ASP A 481 -22.12 -21.52 -14.73
CA ASP A 481 -23.03 -20.48 -15.29
C ASP A 481 -24.04 -19.94 -14.26
N ASP A 482 -24.31 -20.72 -13.20
CA ASP A 482 -25.16 -20.30 -12.10
C ASP A 482 -24.30 -19.51 -11.11
N ASP A 483 -24.70 -18.28 -10.80
CA ASP A 483 -24.13 -17.55 -9.66
C ASP A 483 -24.16 -18.49 -8.46
N PRO A 484 -23.09 -18.57 -7.64
CA PRO A 484 -23.16 -19.29 -6.38
C PRO A 484 -24.41 -18.78 -5.68
N VAL A 485 -25.34 -19.70 -5.41
CA VAL A 485 -26.51 -19.44 -4.57
C VAL A 485 -25.92 -18.68 -3.40
N GLN A 486 -26.33 -17.42 -3.22
CA GLN A 486 -25.86 -16.66 -2.07
C GLN A 486 -26.00 -17.62 -0.88
N PRO A 487 -24.95 -17.77 -0.04
CA PRO A 487 -25.18 -18.45 1.24
C PRO A 487 -26.47 -17.81 1.76
N PRO A 488 -27.48 -18.64 2.13
CA PRO A 488 -28.74 -18.08 2.58
C PRO A 488 -28.36 -16.96 3.51
N ASP A 489 -28.92 -15.76 3.28
CA ASP A 489 -28.85 -14.71 4.27
C ASP A 489 -29.07 -15.44 5.60
N ASP A 490 -28.17 -15.28 6.57
CA ASP A 490 -28.40 -15.75 7.93
C ASP A 490 -29.56 -14.92 8.57
N ASP A 491 -30.62 -14.67 7.79
CA ASP A 491 -31.95 -14.20 8.13
C ASP A 491 -32.89 -15.40 8.45
N ASP A 492 -32.35 -16.62 8.55
CA ASP A 492 -33.07 -17.74 9.20
C ASP A 492 -32.99 -17.68 10.74
N ASP A 493 -32.42 -16.62 11.31
CA ASP A 493 -32.86 -16.09 12.60
C ASP A 493 -33.74 -14.85 12.34
N GLU A 494 -34.95 -15.04 11.79
CA GLU A 494 -36.03 -14.13 12.16
C GLU A 494 -36.11 -14.19 13.70
N PRO A 495 -35.81 -13.11 14.44
CA PRO A 495 -36.29 -13.06 15.79
C PRO A 495 -37.80 -13.11 15.64
N VAL A 496 -38.43 -14.11 16.24
CA VAL A 496 -39.86 -14.06 16.52
C VAL A 496 -40.04 -12.83 17.41
N VAL A 497 -40.26 -11.68 16.79
CA VAL A 497 -40.77 -10.50 17.47
C VAL A 497 -42.19 -10.91 17.80
N GLU A 498 -42.39 -11.46 18.98
CA GLU A 498 -43.74 -11.52 19.56
C GLU A 498 -44.28 -10.11 19.49
N SER A 499 -45.31 -9.91 18.66
CA SER A 499 -45.98 -8.63 18.54
C SER A 499 -46.40 -8.16 19.93
N GLU A 500 -45.95 -6.97 20.33
CA GLU A 500 -46.24 -6.45 21.68
C GLU A 500 -47.73 -6.09 21.84
N CYS A 501 -48.44 -5.99 20.72
CA CYS A 501 -49.88 -5.78 20.63
C CYS A 501 -50.45 -6.21 19.28
N THR A 502 -51.75 -6.45 19.24
CA THR A 502 -52.50 -6.70 18.00
C THR A 502 -53.27 -5.46 17.55
N GLN A 503 -53.50 -5.33 16.24
CA GLN A 503 -54.22 -4.19 15.68
C GLN A 503 -55.61 -4.04 16.32
N ASP A 504 -55.96 -2.81 16.71
CA ASP A 504 -57.12 -2.42 17.54
C ASP A 504 -56.95 -2.56 19.07
N ASP A 505 -55.82 -3.09 19.57
CA ASP A 505 -55.53 -3.06 21.00
C ASP A 505 -55.32 -1.63 21.52
N THR A 506 -55.86 -1.36 22.71
CA THR A 506 -55.68 -0.10 23.42
C THR A 506 -55.32 -0.35 24.88
N LYS A 507 -54.34 0.40 25.40
CA LYS A 507 -53.96 0.40 26.82
C LYS A 507 -53.77 1.82 27.31
N ASN A 508 -53.89 2.03 28.62
CA ASN A 508 -53.50 3.30 29.24
C ASN A 508 -52.21 3.09 30.03
N VAL A 509 -51.22 3.94 29.81
CA VAL A 509 -49.97 4.00 30.56
C VAL A 509 -49.92 5.37 31.23
N GLU A 510 -49.98 5.41 32.56
CA GLU A 510 -50.19 6.64 33.33
C GLU A 510 -51.45 7.41 32.90
N CYS A 511 -51.31 8.64 32.42
CA CYS A 511 -52.40 9.46 31.87
C CYS A 511 -52.50 9.37 30.34
N ASN A 512 -51.64 8.59 29.69
CA ASN A 512 -51.55 8.47 28.25
C ASN A 512 -52.32 7.26 27.74
N THR A 513 -53.06 7.45 26.65
CA THR A 513 -53.75 6.36 25.94
C THR A 513 -52.89 5.90 24.78
N CYS A 514 -52.62 4.60 24.72
CA CYS A 514 -51.85 3.96 23.67
C CYS A 514 -52.74 3.10 22.80
N TYR A 515 -52.47 3.10 21.50
CA TYR A 515 -53.08 2.25 20.49
C TYR A 515 -51.99 1.48 19.76
N CYS A 516 -52.32 0.28 19.30
CA CYS A 516 -51.39 -0.53 18.53
C CYS A 516 -51.30 -0.04 17.07
N SER A 517 -50.09 0.23 16.58
CA SER A 517 -49.80 0.52 15.18
C SER A 517 -48.59 -0.30 14.77
N ASP A 518 -48.72 -1.09 13.70
CA ASP A 518 -47.65 -1.94 13.16
C ASP A 518 -46.98 -2.81 14.23
N GLU A 519 -47.80 -3.47 15.07
CA GLU A 519 -47.38 -4.40 16.14
C GLU A 519 -46.59 -3.75 17.30
N VAL A 520 -46.54 -2.42 17.34
CA VAL A 520 -45.88 -1.62 18.40
C VAL A 520 -46.88 -0.65 19.06
N TRP A 521 -46.69 -0.42 20.36
CA TRP A 521 -47.52 0.54 21.11
C TRP A 521 -47.18 1.99 20.79
N VAL A 522 -48.15 2.74 20.28
CA VAL A 522 -48.04 4.18 20.07
C VAL A 522 -48.92 4.91 21.09
N CYS A 523 -48.31 5.69 21.96
CA CYS A 523 -48.99 6.40 23.05
C CYS A 523 -49.17 7.88 22.75
N THR A 524 -50.25 8.49 23.24
CA THR A 524 -50.36 9.95 23.30
C THR A 524 -49.27 10.51 24.22
N GLU A 525 -48.58 11.58 23.84
CA GLU A 525 -47.65 12.29 24.73
C GLU A 525 -48.39 13.41 25.49
N MET A 526 -49.10 13.06 26.57
CA MET A 526 -49.47 14.03 27.60
C MET A 526 -48.45 13.96 28.74
N ASP A 527 -47.96 15.13 29.15
CA ASP A 527 -47.12 15.28 30.33
C ASP A 527 -47.95 14.99 31.60
N CYS A 528 -47.76 13.79 32.14
CA CYS A 528 -48.46 13.31 33.32
C CYS A 528 -47.78 13.85 34.58
N GLY A 529 -47.96 15.15 34.84
CA GLY A 529 -47.32 15.86 35.96
C GLY A 529 -47.58 15.20 37.32
N GLY A 530 -46.51 14.62 37.90
CA GLY A 530 -46.54 13.83 39.14
C GLY A 530 -45.27 13.89 40.00
N SER A 531 -44.77 15.09 40.29
CA SER A 531 -43.96 15.48 41.47
C SER A 531 -42.56 14.85 41.74
N GLN A 532 -41.55 15.73 41.65
CA GLN A 532 -40.35 15.95 42.51
C GLN A 532 -38.92 15.64 41.99
N ASN A 533 -38.19 16.76 41.77
CA ASN A 533 -36.75 17.08 41.96
C ASN A 533 -35.70 16.47 40.99
N SER A 534 -35.22 17.20 39.96
CA SER A 534 -34.14 18.24 39.90
C SER A 534 -32.72 17.69 40.19
N GLU A 535 -31.67 17.86 39.37
CA GLU A 535 -31.16 19.03 38.63
C GLU A 535 -30.23 18.59 37.47
N ASP A 536 -30.39 19.13 36.25
CA ASP A 536 -29.29 19.47 35.32
C ASP A 536 -29.84 20.20 34.08
N ASP A 537 -29.83 21.54 34.10
CA ASP A 537 -30.08 22.41 32.93
C ASP A 537 -29.51 23.81 33.20
N GLY A 538 -28.18 23.92 33.25
CA GLY A 538 -27.47 25.15 33.65
C GLY A 538 -26.66 25.86 32.56
N LEU A 539 -26.34 25.19 31.44
CA LEU A 539 -25.36 25.75 30.49
C LEU A 539 -26.01 26.65 29.42
N ALA A 540 -27.13 26.23 28.84
CA ALA A 540 -27.73 26.89 27.69
C ALA A 540 -28.34 28.27 28.01
N SER A 541 -28.84 28.48 29.23
CA SER A 541 -29.44 29.76 29.64
C SER A 541 -28.38 30.86 29.87
N SER A 542 -27.16 30.48 30.25
CA SER A 542 -26.06 31.41 30.55
C SER A 542 -25.43 32.06 29.31
N LEU A 543 -25.58 31.42 28.12
CA LEU A 543 -25.06 31.89 26.84
C LEU A 543 -25.89 33.04 26.23
N LEU A 544 -27.13 33.22 26.68
CA LEU A 544 -28.06 34.21 26.14
C LEU A 544 -28.42 35.32 27.15
N ASP A 545 -27.85 35.29 28.36
CA ASP A 545 -28.09 36.28 29.42
C ASP A 545 -27.07 37.44 29.34
N PRO A 546 -27.48 38.68 29.03
CA PRO A 546 -26.59 39.84 28.95
C PRO A 546 -25.99 40.30 30.29
N SER A 547 -26.41 39.70 31.42
CA SER A 547 -25.78 39.89 32.73
C SER A 547 -24.65 38.89 33.03
N SER A 548 -24.50 37.85 32.21
CA SER A 548 -23.44 36.83 32.32
C SER A 548 -22.10 37.34 31.77
N PRO A 549 -20.96 37.10 32.45
CA PRO A 549 -19.63 37.38 31.90
C PRO A 549 -19.34 36.59 30.62
N VAL A 550 -19.90 35.38 30.51
CA VAL A 550 -19.70 34.46 29.37
C VAL A 550 -20.36 35.02 28.10
N TYR A 551 -21.52 35.66 28.22
CA TYR A 551 -22.18 36.36 27.12
C TYR A 551 -21.28 37.44 26.52
N TRP A 552 -20.60 38.24 27.35
CA TRP A 552 -19.71 39.31 26.88
C TRP A 552 -18.42 38.80 26.24
N VAL A 553 -17.90 37.65 26.68
CA VAL A 553 -16.76 36.99 26.01
C VAL A 553 -17.16 36.57 24.60
N MET A 554 -18.34 35.95 24.43
CA MET A 554 -18.83 35.51 23.12
C MET A 554 -19.11 36.68 22.17
N VAL A 555 -19.70 37.78 22.67
CA VAL A 555 -19.90 39.01 21.89
C VAL A 555 -18.57 39.64 21.45
N PHE A 556 -17.54 39.60 22.31
CA PHE A 556 -16.22 40.14 21.98
C PHE A 556 -15.51 39.32 20.89
N VAL A 557 -15.58 37.99 20.96
CA VAL A 557 -15.03 37.09 19.92
C VAL A 557 -15.73 37.33 18.58
N ALA A 558 -17.06 37.44 18.57
CA ALA A 558 -17.82 37.72 17.34
C ALA A 558 -17.44 39.08 16.72
N LEU A 559 -17.22 40.12 17.53
CA LEU A 559 -16.81 41.43 17.05
C LEU A 559 -15.38 41.44 16.48
N LEU A 560 -14.45 40.65 17.04
CA LEU A 560 -13.09 40.54 16.50
C LEU A 560 -13.05 39.90 15.11
N VAL A 561 -13.90 38.89 14.87
CA VAL A 561 -14.01 38.23 13.55
C VAL A 561 -14.54 39.20 12.49
N VAL A 562 -15.51 40.05 12.84
CA VAL A 562 -16.12 41.02 11.93
C VAL A 562 -15.21 42.23 11.66
N PHE A 563 -14.43 42.71 12.63
CA PHE A 563 -13.52 43.83 12.42
C PHE A 563 -12.17 43.43 11.81
N GLY A 564 -11.68 42.21 12.06
CA GLY A 564 -10.45 41.67 11.45
C GLY A 564 -10.55 41.52 9.93
N SER A 565 -11.73 41.15 9.43
CA SER A 565 -12.02 41.00 7.99
C SER A 565 -12.14 42.34 7.24
N GLY A 566 -12.43 43.45 7.93
CA GLY A 566 -12.49 44.80 7.34
C GLY A 566 -11.12 45.44 7.07
N VAL A 567 -10.07 45.05 7.80
CA VAL A 567 -8.72 45.62 7.65
C VAL A 567 -7.97 45.01 6.46
N ALA A 568 -8.24 43.73 6.14
CA ALA A 568 -7.63 43.04 4.99
C ALA A 568 -8.08 43.63 3.63
N VAL A 569 -9.32 44.12 3.52
CA VAL A 569 -9.87 44.68 2.28
C VAL A 569 -9.33 46.09 1.97
N TRP A 570 -8.88 46.85 2.97
CA TRP A 570 -8.36 48.22 2.78
C TRP A 570 -6.91 48.28 2.29
N MET A 571 -6.09 47.23 2.51
CA MET A 571 -4.70 47.19 2.08
C MET A 571 -4.50 46.83 0.59
N VAL A 572 -5.50 46.25 -0.08
CA VAL A 572 -5.39 45.77 -1.48
C VAL A 572 -5.68 46.86 -2.54
N LEU A 573 -6.24 48.02 -2.17
CA LEU A 573 -6.74 49.02 -3.14
C LEU A 573 -6.01 50.38 -3.14
N ARG A 574 -4.69 50.43 -2.88
CA ARG A 574 -3.90 51.66 -3.12
C ARG A 574 -3.05 51.57 -4.40
N PRO A 575 -3.25 52.46 -5.39
CA PRO A 575 -2.34 52.59 -6.51
C PRO A 575 -1.12 53.43 -6.11
N SER A 576 0.08 52.91 -6.34
CA SER A 576 1.35 53.61 -6.12
C SER A 576 1.61 54.62 -7.25
N SER A 577 1.68 55.89 -6.86
CA SER A 577 2.39 56.97 -7.56
C SER A 577 3.70 57.27 -6.85
#